data_AF-A0A481XUC9-F1
#
_entry.id   AF-A0A481XUC9-F1
#
_cell.length_a   1.000
_cell.length_b   1.000
_cell.length_c   1.000
_cell.angle_alpha   90.00
_cell.angle_beta   90.00
_cell.angle_gamma   90.00
#
_symmetry.space_group_name_H-M   'P 1'
#
loop_
_entity.id
_entity.type
_entity.pdbx_description
1 polymer ?
#
loop_
_entity_poly.entity_id
_entity_poly.type
_entity_poly.pdbx_seq_one_letter_code
_entity_poly.pdbx_strand_id
1 'polypeptide(L)'
;PFTLAKQDGTQVQISSYRAIDFPIKLDKADGSVHLSMVALKADGTKPSKDKAVYFTAHYEEGPNGKPQLKEISSPKPLKFAGTGDDAIAYIEHGGEIYTLAVTRGKYKEMMKEVELKQGQSVDISQ
;
A
#
# COMPACT_ATOMS: atom_id res chain seq x y z
N PRO A 1 -10.31 2.43 16.24
CA PRO A 1 -9.93 3.84 15.99
C PRO A 1 -8.57 4.12 16.64
N PHE A 2 -7.75 4.97 16.02
CA PHE A 2 -6.44 5.37 16.56
C PHE A 2 -6.11 6.80 16.10
N THR A 3 -5.11 7.43 16.72
CA THR A 3 -4.72 8.80 16.42
C THR A 3 -3.30 8.82 15.84
N LEU A 4 -3.10 9.62 14.79
CA LEU A 4 -1.81 9.89 14.17
C LEU A 4 -1.45 11.36 14.30
N ALA A 5 -0.16 11.66 14.34
CA ALA A 5 0.35 13.02 14.22
C ALA A 5 0.82 13.28 12.79
N LYS A 6 0.41 14.40 12.21
CA LYS A 6 1.02 14.97 11.00
C LYS A 6 2.44 15.45 11.27
N GLN A 7 3.17 15.82 10.22
CA GLN A 7 4.50 16.43 10.35
C GLN A 7 4.50 17.75 11.14
N ASP A 8 3.44 18.54 11.05
CA ASP A 8 3.27 19.79 11.80
C ASP A 8 2.84 19.57 13.27
N GLY A 9 2.67 18.32 13.71
CA GLY A 9 2.22 17.95 15.05
C GLY A 9 0.70 17.89 15.22
N THR A 10 -0.09 18.25 14.20
CA THR A 10 -1.55 18.17 14.23
C THR A 10 -2.02 16.73 14.41
N GLN A 11 -2.91 16.49 15.37
CA GLN A 11 -3.48 15.18 15.65
C GLN A 11 -4.67 14.90 14.73
N VAL A 12 -4.70 13.70 14.14
CA VAL A 12 -5.79 13.23 13.27
C VAL A 12 -6.27 11.87 13.75
N GLN A 13 -7.56 11.77 14.06
CA GLN A 13 -8.19 10.50 14.43
C GLN A 13 -8.58 9.72 13.17
N ILE A 14 -8.09 8.49 13.05
CA ILE A 14 -8.51 7.53 12.05
C ILE A 14 -9.65 6.69 12.63
N SER A 15 -10.86 6.90 12.12
CA SER A 15 -12.06 6.18 12.57
C SER A 15 -12.32 4.92 11.75
N SER A 16 -11.87 4.89 10.49
CA SER A 16 -12.05 3.75 9.59
C SER A 16 -10.91 3.64 8.57
N TYR A 17 -10.52 2.40 8.26
CA TYR A 17 -9.51 2.06 7.25
C TYR A 17 -9.81 0.65 6.72
N ARG A 18 -9.09 0.23 5.67
CA ARG A 18 -9.15 -1.14 5.14
C ARG A 18 -7.75 -1.68 4.90
N ALA A 19 -7.62 -3.00 4.97
CA ALA A 19 -6.44 -3.72 4.51
C ALA A 19 -6.87 -4.76 3.45
N ILE A 20 -6.06 -4.92 2.41
CA ILE A 20 -6.24 -5.95 1.40
C ILE A 20 -5.11 -6.97 1.57
N ASP A 21 -5.46 -8.24 1.62
CA ASP A 21 -4.48 -9.33 1.62
C ASP A 21 -4.02 -9.59 0.18
N PHE A 22 -3.01 -8.83 -0.26
CA PHE A 22 -2.44 -9.01 -1.59
C PHE A 22 -1.71 -10.36 -1.69
N PRO A 23 -1.97 -11.14 -2.75
CA PRO A 23 -1.30 -12.43 -2.94
C PRO A 23 0.18 -12.22 -3.26
N ILE A 24 1.08 -12.92 -2.58
CA ILE A 24 2.52 -12.90 -2.92
C ILE A 24 2.81 -13.85 -4.08
N LYS A 25 2.13 -15.00 -4.10
CA LYS A 25 2.21 -16.00 -5.17
C LYS A 25 0.80 -16.34 -5.63
N LEU A 26 0.62 -16.41 -6.94
CA LEU A 26 -0.61 -16.89 -7.56
C LEU A 26 -0.33 -18.21 -8.28
N ASP A 27 -1.17 -19.21 -8.06
CA ASP A 27 -1.01 -20.58 -8.59
C ASP A 27 -2.21 -21.05 -9.43
N LYS A 28 -3.24 -20.22 -9.55
CA LYS A 28 -4.51 -20.57 -10.19
C LYS A 28 -4.48 -20.37 -11.71
N ALA A 29 -4.98 -19.24 -12.18
CA ALA A 29 -5.06 -18.92 -13.60
C ALA A 29 -3.77 -18.29 -14.12
N ASP A 30 -3.56 -18.41 -15.42
CA ASP A 30 -2.44 -17.77 -16.11
C ASP A 30 -2.74 -16.31 -16.41
N GLY A 31 -1.69 -15.52 -16.66
CA GLY A 31 -1.79 -14.14 -17.14
C GLY A 31 -1.17 -13.09 -16.22
N SER A 32 -1.57 -11.84 -16.45
CA SER A 32 -1.09 -10.66 -15.74
C SER A 32 -2.24 -9.94 -15.02
N VAL A 33 -1.95 -9.29 -13.90
CA VAL A 33 -2.93 -8.55 -13.09
C VAL A 33 -2.31 -7.25 -12.61
N HIS A 34 -3.02 -6.13 -12.80
CA HIS A 34 -2.63 -4.84 -12.24
C HIS A 34 -3.72 -4.33 -11.32
N LEU A 35 -3.34 -3.98 -10.10
CA LEU A 35 -4.24 -3.47 -9.06
C LEU A 35 -3.91 -2.02 -8.76
N SER A 36 -4.94 -1.18 -8.66
CA SER A 36 -4.82 0.21 -8.21
C SER A 36 -5.84 0.49 -7.12
N MET A 37 -5.35 0.54 -5.88
CA MET A 37 -6.18 0.68 -4.69
C MET A 37 -6.11 2.10 -4.18
N VAL A 38 -7.21 2.84 -4.33
CA VAL A 38 -7.28 4.23 -3.87
C VAL A 38 -7.12 4.33 -2.36
N ALA A 39 -6.38 5.35 -1.92
CA ALA A 39 -6.24 5.73 -0.53
C ALA A 39 -7.59 6.16 0.07
N LEU A 40 -7.76 5.99 1.38
CA LEU A 40 -8.97 6.42 2.09
C LEU A 40 -8.65 7.56 3.06
N LYS A 41 -9.59 8.50 3.20
CA LYS A 41 -9.51 9.55 4.22
C LYS A 41 -9.62 8.95 5.62
N ALA A 42 -9.37 9.76 6.64
CA ALA A 42 -9.47 9.38 8.05
C ALA A 42 -10.83 8.80 8.48
N ASP A 43 -11.91 9.15 7.77
CA ASP A 43 -13.27 8.64 7.96
C ASP A 43 -13.58 7.34 7.17
N GLY A 44 -12.60 6.81 6.42
CA GLY A 44 -12.76 5.63 5.56
C GLY A 44 -13.45 5.89 4.22
N THR A 45 -13.82 7.14 3.90
CA THR A 45 -14.42 7.47 2.60
C THR A 45 -13.35 7.74 1.54
N LYS A 46 -13.73 7.57 0.26
CA LYS A 46 -12.84 7.80 -0.88
C LYS A 46 -12.62 9.31 -1.10
N PRO A 47 -11.42 9.76 -1.45
CA PRO A 47 -11.19 11.13 -1.92
C PRO A 47 -11.87 11.39 -3.26
N SER A 48 -11.96 12.67 -3.62
CA SER A 48 -12.28 13.10 -4.98
C SER A 48 -11.15 12.74 -5.95
N LYS A 49 -11.44 12.69 -7.26
CA LYS A 49 -10.47 12.24 -8.27
C LYS A 49 -9.21 13.11 -8.34
N ASP A 50 -9.35 14.41 -8.10
CA ASP A 50 -8.26 15.41 -8.09
C ASP A 50 -7.28 15.24 -6.93
N LYS A 51 -7.69 14.56 -5.85
CA LYS A 51 -6.85 14.27 -4.67
C LYS A 51 -6.49 12.78 -4.53
N ALA A 52 -6.97 11.95 -5.45
CA ALA A 52 -6.85 10.50 -5.33
C ALA A 52 -5.42 10.05 -5.59
N VAL A 53 -4.86 9.32 -4.63
CA VAL A 53 -3.58 8.62 -4.75
C VAL A 53 -3.77 7.13 -4.44
N TYR A 54 -2.85 6.30 -4.89
CA TYR A 54 -3.05 4.86 -4.99
C TYR A 54 -1.88 4.07 -4.44
N PHE A 55 -2.18 2.92 -3.84
CA PHE A 55 -1.23 1.81 -3.76
C PHE A 55 -1.44 0.92 -4.97
N THR A 56 -0.38 0.62 -5.73
CA THR A 56 -0.46 -0.25 -6.89
C THR A 56 0.36 -1.52 -6.71
N ALA A 57 -0.11 -2.61 -7.30
CA ALA A 57 0.59 -3.88 -7.37
C ALA A 57 0.51 -4.42 -8.79
N HIS A 58 1.67 -4.75 -9.37
CA HIS A 58 1.82 -5.18 -10.75
C HIS A 58 2.29 -6.62 -10.75
N TYR A 59 1.44 -7.52 -11.23
CA TYR A 59 1.74 -8.92 -11.43
C TYR A 59 1.85 -9.17 -12.93
N GLU A 60 3.00 -9.65 -13.37
CA GLU A 60 3.24 -10.02 -14.76
C GLU A 60 3.29 -11.53 -14.90
N GLU A 61 2.90 -12.02 -16.06
CA GLU A 61 2.98 -13.44 -16.38
C GLU A 61 4.42 -13.95 -16.28
N GLY A 62 4.65 -14.91 -15.39
CA GLY A 62 5.94 -15.56 -15.21
C GLY A 62 6.20 -16.68 -16.21
N PRO A 63 7.40 -17.28 -16.20
CA PRO A 63 7.76 -18.38 -17.11
C PRO A 63 6.87 -19.62 -17.03
N ASN A 64 6.14 -19.80 -15.93
CA ASN A 64 5.18 -20.88 -15.70
C ASN A 64 3.73 -20.47 -16.04
N GLY A 65 3.53 -19.37 -16.75
CA GLY A 65 2.22 -18.80 -17.06
C GLY A 65 1.54 -18.09 -15.88
N LYS A 66 2.07 -18.23 -14.65
CA LYS A 66 1.41 -17.69 -13.45
C LYS A 66 1.81 -16.24 -13.17
N PRO A 67 0.89 -15.40 -12.67
CA PRO A 67 1.22 -14.03 -12.29
C PRO A 67 2.26 -14.00 -11.16
N GLN A 68 3.36 -13.26 -11.38
CA GLN A 68 4.41 -13.00 -10.41
C GLN A 68 4.43 -11.52 -10.06
N LEU A 69 4.49 -11.19 -8.77
CA LEU A 69 4.60 -9.80 -8.33
C LEU A 69 5.93 -9.21 -8.82
N LYS A 70 5.86 -8.16 -9.65
CA LYS A 70 7.02 -7.50 -10.25
C LYS A 70 7.31 -6.13 -9.68
N GLU A 71 6.28 -5.39 -9.29
CA GLU A 71 6.43 -4.01 -8.85
C GLU A 71 5.28 -3.64 -7.91
N ILE A 72 5.57 -2.81 -6.90
CA ILE A 72 4.56 -2.09 -6.14
C ILE A 72 4.86 -0.60 -6.14
N SER A 73 3.84 0.25 -6.13
CA SER A 73 4.05 1.68 -6.03
C SER A 73 3.12 2.32 -5.00
N SER A 74 3.62 3.40 -4.39
CA SER A 74 2.86 4.20 -3.43
C SER A 74 3.41 5.62 -3.43
N PRO A 75 2.63 6.62 -2.96
CA PRO A 75 3.18 7.90 -2.58
C PRO A 75 4.28 7.72 -1.52
N LYS A 76 5.30 8.57 -1.59
CA LYS A 76 6.48 8.54 -0.70
C LYS A 76 6.65 9.91 0.00
N PRO A 77 7.16 9.96 1.25
CA PRO A 77 7.52 8.81 2.08
C PRO A 77 6.28 8.06 2.60
N LEU A 78 6.38 6.73 2.65
CA LEU A 78 5.33 5.88 3.21
C LEU A 78 5.54 5.75 4.72
N LYS A 79 4.47 5.82 5.52
CA LYS A 79 4.55 5.67 6.99
C LYS A 79 3.64 4.54 7.45
N PHE A 80 3.89 4.00 8.63
CA PHE A 80 3.02 2.98 9.26
C PHE A 80 2.49 3.43 10.61
N ALA A 81 1.20 3.17 10.84
CA ALA A 81 0.49 3.50 12.07
C ALA A 81 0.83 2.49 13.19
N GLY A 82 2.07 2.54 13.66
CA GLY A 82 2.62 1.62 14.66
C GLY A 82 3.79 0.79 14.15
N THR A 83 4.33 -0.05 15.02
CA THR A 83 5.51 -0.88 14.74
C THR A 83 5.17 -2.35 14.46
N GLY A 84 3.94 -2.80 14.73
CA GLY A 84 3.49 -4.16 14.42
C GLY A 84 3.36 -4.43 12.92
N ASP A 85 3.34 -5.69 12.53
CA ASP A 85 3.11 -6.09 11.13
C ASP A 85 1.64 -5.85 10.68
N ASP A 86 0.74 -5.67 11.64
CA ASP A 86 -0.66 -5.25 11.45
C ASP A 86 -0.82 -3.73 11.26
N ALA A 87 0.24 -2.93 11.50
CA ALA A 87 0.19 -1.48 11.38
C ALA A 87 -0.19 -1.05 9.95
N ILE A 88 -1.23 -0.23 9.82
CA ILE A 88 -1.73 0.21 8.51
C ILE A 88 -0.82 1.28 7.91
N ALA A 89 -0.59 1.19 6.60
CA ALA A 89 0.11 2.22 5.84
C ALA A 89 -0.68 3.53 5.80
N TYR A 90 0.02 4.65 5.92
CA TYR A 90 -0.56 5.98 5.73
C TYR A 90 0.45 6.95 5.10
N ILE A 91 -0.09 8.06 4.60
CA ILE A 91 0.66 9.16 3.99
C ILE A 91 0.04 10.50 4.41
N GLU A 92 0.85 11.55 4.31
CA GLU A 92 0.38 12.93 4.36
C GLU A 92 0.45 13.51 2.96
N HIS A 93 -0.68 13.92 2.39
CA HIS A 93 -0.79 14.41 1.02
C HIS A 93 -1.74 15.61 0.96
N GLY A 94 -1.26 16.74 0.42
CA GLY A 94 -2.07 17.97 0.36
C GLY A 94 -2.54 18.48 1.72
N GLY A 95 -1.77 18.21 2.80
CA GLY A 95 -2.13 18.56 4.17
C GLY A 95 -3.17 17.65 4.83
N GLU A 96 -3.59 16.56 4.17
CA GLU A 96 -4.54 15.57 4.70
C GLU A 96 -3.85 14.22 4.94
N ILE A 97 -4.35 13.44 5.90
CA ILE A 97 -3.88 12.07 6.15
C ILE A 97 -4.76 11.08 5.38
N TYR A 98 -4.10 10.17 4.66
CA TYR A 98 -4.76 9.07 3.96
C TYR A 98 -4.17 7.73 4.38
N THR A 99 -5.02 6.72 4.52
CA THR A 99 -4.59 5.33 4.72
C THR A 99 -4.52 4.60 3.38
N LEU A 100 -3.50 3.76 3.21
CA LEU A 100 -3.35 2.85 2.06
C LEU A 100 -3.76 1.44 2.48
N ALA A 101 -4.28 0.66 1.53
CA ALA A 101 -4.89 -0.64 1.80
C ALA A 101 -3.88 -1.78 2.06
N VAL A 102 -2.73 -1.48 2.66
CA VAL A 102 -1.63 -2.42 2.90
C VAL A 102 -1.10 -2.26 4.32
N THR A 103 -0.87 -3.37 5.02
CA THR A 103 -0.24 -3.36 6.35
C THR A 103 1.27 -3.40 6.23
N ARG A 104 1.98 -3.09 7.31
CA ARG A 104 3.45 -3.14 7.38
C ARG A 104 4.00 -4.51 7.02
N GLY A 105 3.42 -5.58 7.58
CA GLY A 105 3.83 -6.95 7.30
C GLY A 105 3.63 -7.31 5.83
N LYS A 106 2.44 -7.02 5.30
CA LYS A 106 2.14 -7.29 3.89
C LYS A 106 3.06 -6.49 2.95
N TYR A 107 3.30 -5.23 3.25
CA TYR A 107 4.21 -4.40 2.46
C TYR A 107 5.63 -4.97 2.44
N LYS A 108 6.17 -5.42 3.59
CA LYS A 108 7.48 -6.09 3.65
C LYS A 108 7.51 -7.39 2.84
N GLU A 109 6.47 -8.21 2.91
CA GLU A 109 6.36 -9.44 2.10
C GLU A 109 6.39 -9.12 0.60
N MET A 110 5.63 -8.11 0.18
CA MET A 110 5.56 -7.67 -1.20
C MET A 110 6.89 -7.09 -1.69
N MET A 111 7.52 -6.21 -0.91
CA MET A 111 8.85 -5.65 -1.23
C MET A 111 9.89 -6.75 -1.40
N LYS A 112 9.92 -7.73 -0.48
CA LYS A 112 10.84 -8.87 -0.56
C LYS A 112 10.66 -9.69 -1.84
N GLU A 113 9.40 -9.95 -2.24
CA GLU A 113 9.14 -10.66 -3.50
C GLU A 113 9.57 -9.81 -4.72
N VAL A 114 9.26 -8.50 -4.72
CA VAL A 114 9.67 -7.58 -5.79
C VAL A 114 11.20 -7.56 -5.96
N GLU A 115 11.95 -7.47 -4.87
CA GLU A 115 13.42 -7.50 -4.87
C GLU A 115 13.96 -8.82 -5.46
N LEU A 116 13.39 -9.96 -5.07
CA LEU A 116 13.76 -11.28 -5.62
C LEU A 116 13.49 -11.39 -7.11
N LYS A 117 12.53 -10.62 -7.64
CA LYS A 117 12.13 -10.62 -9.05
C LYS A 117 12.77 -9.50 -9.86
N GLN A 118 13.77 -8.80 -9.30
CA GLN A 118 14.50 -7.70 -9.91
C GLN A 118 13.60 -6.52 -10.31
N GLY A 119 12.52 -6.29 -9.56
CA GLY A 119 11.73 -5.06 -9.70
C GLY A 119 12.53 -3.84 -9.28
N GLN A 120 12.02 -2.65 -9.62
CA GLN A 120 12.71 -1.37 -9.37
C GLN A 120 12.23 -0.68 -8.10
N SER A 121 11.21 -1.22 -7.41
CA SER A 121 10.74 -0.70 -6.14
C SER A 121 11.87 -0.62 -5.11
N VAL A 122 12.07 0.56 -4.52
CA VAL A 122 12.95 0.76 -3.37
C VAL A 122 12.10 1.06 -2.15
N ASP A 123 12.42 0.44 -1.01
CA ASP A 123 11.75 0.78 0.24
C ASP A 123 12.20 2.16 0.73
N ILE A 124 11.26 3.10 0.74
CA ILE A 124 11.43 4.45 1.28
C ILE A 124 10.27 4.70 2.24
N SER A 125 10.14 3.81 3.22
CA SER A 125 9.20 3.91 4.33
C SER A 125 9.91 4.23 5.65
N GLN A 126 9.17 4.86 6.57
CA GLN A 126 9.64 5.23 7.92
C GLN A 126 8.79 4.55 8.98
#